data_AF-A0A7S0ZME9-F1
#
_entry.id   AF-A0A7S0ZME9-F1
#
_cell.length_a   1.000
_cell.length_b   1.000
_cell.length_c   1.000
_cell.angle_alpha   90.00
_cell.angle_beta   90.00
_cell.angle_gamma   90.00
#
_symmetry.space_group_name_H-M   'P 1'
#
loop_
_entity.id
_entity.type
_entity.pdbx_description
1 polymer ?
#
loop_
_entity_poly.entity_id
_entity_poly.type
_entity_poly.pdbx_seq_one_letter_code
_entity_poly.pdbx_strand_id
1 'polypeptide(L)'
;VPLVSLMAVLSEAVQAAVDGYVKQSVSVEDSRERHLPEVVAALTEKHVELLDIVIYLGGTLDNAKEPQERRYAVLLLVDCLERVEMKLNGVHLETFLQFFRSKLSDWQCIEGAINGISVLFRREGDLRTLRGEDQQLLVVATVRHLFQTVHVPSHTQGTRKVLHNFVAMLLTDWRDEISELREALGDGIASMVDEERDPRNLVIAFSNAAAFLRHFDATCCPRQVLVSVFEGLTSYFPISFKPPKDDKFGITPDNLRDGLYAALGSTPRMAEFVIPFLLDASKDIESGDDATTISQALACLTRCLTKYGKDVAREHLKDILATVRDQVCRTTTPCVAEFADLLRCTLSVAMQGVPTGL
;
A
#
# COMPACT_ATOMS: atom_id res chain seq x y z
N VAL A 1 16.34 -37.72 -35.05
CA VAL A 1 16.06 -36.48 -35.82
C VAL A 1 15.96 -35.37 -34.79
N PRO A 2 16.89 -34.40 -34.72
CA PRO A 2 16.73 -33.33 -33.75
C PRO A 2 15.66 -32.38 -34.29
N LEU A 3 14.55 -32.26 -33.56
CA LEU A 3 13.66 -31.11 -33.66
C LEU A 3 14.43 -29.90 -33.13
N VAL A 4 15.23 -29.29 -34.01
CA VAL A 4 15.50 -27.86 -33.90
C VAL A 4 14.16 -27.20 -34.22
N SER A 5 13.40 -26.91 -33.16
CA SER A 5 12.22 -26.06 -33.26
C SER A 5 12.66 -24.78 -33.97
N LEU A 6 12.06 -24.46 -35.11
CA LEU A 6 12.18 -23.13 -35.71
C LEU A 6 11.72 -22.14 -34.63
N MET A 7 12.67 -21.53 -33.92
CA MET A 7 12.36 -20.30 -33.19
C MET A 7 11.97 -19.30 -34.27
N ALA A 8 10.75 -18.79 -34.21
CA ALA A 8 10.35 -17.70 -35.07
C ALA A 8 11.32 -16.54 -34.76
N VAL A 9 12.24 -16.28 -35.68
CA VAL A 9 13.16 -15.15 -35.55
C VAL A 9 12.30 -13.90 -35.73
N LEU A 10 12.24 -13.05 -34.70
CA LEU A 10 11.58 -11.75 -34.79
C LEU A 10 12.03 -11.03 -36.06
N SER A 11 11.12 -10.35 -36.77
CA SER A 11 11.51 -9.57 -37.94
C SER A 11 12.51 -8.48 -37.55
N GLU A 12 13.37 -8.05 -38.48
CA GLU A 12 14.35 -6.98 -38.21
C GLU A 12 13.69 -5.70 -37.67
N ALA A 13 12.49 -5.38 -38.16
CA ALA A 13 11.71 -4.23 -37.67
C ALA A 13 11.32 -4.40 -36.19
N VAL A 14 10.80 -5.57 -35.80
CA VAL A 14 10.42 -5.85 -34.42
C VAL A 14 11.65 -5.91 -33.52
N GLN A 15 12.76 -6.50 -33.97
CA GLN A 15 14.03 -6.49 -33.24
C GLN A 15 14.52 -5.06 -32.99
N ALA A 16 14.52 -4.21 -34.02
CA ALA A 16 14.92 -2.81 -33.90
C ALA A 16 14.00 -2.02 -32.95
N ALA A 17 12.70 -2.30 -32.94
CA ALA A 17 11.77 -1.70 -32.00
C ALA A 17 12.02 -2.17 -30.56
N VAL A 18 12.21 -3.47 -30.33
CA VAL A 18 12.53 -4.02 -29.01
C VAL A 18 13.86 -3.45 -28.48
N ASP A 19 14.91 -3.46 -29.30
CA ASP A 19 16.21 -2.91 -28.94
C ASP A 19 16.14 -1.39 -28.70
N GLY A 20 15.38 -0.67 -29.54
CA GLY A 20 15.09 0.74 -29.36
C GLY A 20 14.35 1.05 -28.06
N TYR A 21 13.48 0.14 -27.60
CA TYR A 21 12.79 0.25 -26.31
C TYR A 21 13.71 -0.04 -25.11
N VAL A 22 14.77 -0.84 -25.28
CA VAL A 22 15.54 -1.38 -24.14
C VAL A 22 16.90 -0.71 -23.95
N LYS A 23 17.67 -0.51 -25.03
CA LYS A 23 19.11 -0.15 -24.96
C LYS A 23 19.38 1.35 -24.96
N GLN A 24 18.48 2.13 -24.37
CA GLN A 24 18.30 3.54 -24.69
C GLN A 24 19.38 4.53 -24.23
N SER A 25 19.36 5.69 -24.90
CA SER A 25 20.04 6.95 -24.56
C SER A 25 19.10 8.11 -24.16
N VAL A 26 17.78 7.88 -24.09
CA VAL A 26 16.70 8.87 -23.86
C VAL A 26 15.74 8.43 -22.72
N SER A 27 14.74 9.26 -22.36
CA SER A 27 13.77 8.97 -21.28
C SER A 27 12.85 7.79 -21.61
N VAL A 28 12.22 7.20 -20.58
CA VAL A 28 11.32 6.04 -20.71
C VAL A 28 10.07 6.40 -21.50
N GLU A 29 9.50 7.58 -21.25
CA GLU A 29 8.28 8.04 -21.90
C GLU A 29 8.46 8.21 -23.41
N ASP A 30 9.50 8.93 -23.83
CA ASP A 30 9.80 9.17 -25.26
C ASP A 30 9.92 7.87 -26.04
N SER A 31 10.50 6.89 -25.40
CA SER A 31 10.77 5.61 -26.01
C SER A 31 9.59 4.68 -26.05
N ARG A 32 8.78 4.71 -24.99
CA ARG A 32 7.48 4.07 -24.99
C ARG A 32 6.61 4.63 -26.10
N GLU A 33 6.66 5.93 -26.36
CA GLU A 33 5.92 6.54 -27.46
C GLU A 33 6.46 6.12 -28.84
N ARG A 34 7.77 5.99 -29.00
CA ARG A 34 8.39 5.69 -30.31
C ARG A 34 8.36 4.22 -30.70
N HIS A 35 8.67 3.32 -29.78
CA HIS A 35 9.00 1.93 -30.12
C HIS A 35 7.92 0.92 -29.75
N LEU A 36 7.16 1.17 -28.69
CA LEU A 36 6.11 0.26 -28.25
C LEU A 36 5.00 0.03 -29.29
N PRO A 37 4.55 1.03 -30.09
CA PRO A 37 3.48 0.81 -31.07
C PRO A 37 3.80 -0.29 -32.08
N GLU A 38 5.06 -0.36 -32.55
CA GLU A 38 5.50 -1.39 -33.50
C GLU A 38 5.46 -2.79 -32.88
N VAL A 39 5.93 -2.93 -31.64
CA VAL A 39 5.92 -4.21 -30.91
C VAL A 39 4.48 -4.66 -30.64
N VAL A 40 3.61 -3.74 -30.22
CA VAL A 40 2.20 -4.02 -29.94
C VAL A 40 1.44 -4.38 -31.22
N ALA A 41 1.72 -3.71 -32.35
CA ALA A 41 1.12 -4.03 -33.64
C ALA A 41 1.48 -5.46 -34.06
N ALA A 42 2.77 -5.82 -34.00
CA ALA A 42 3.24 -7.16 -34.35
C ALA A 42 2.59 -8.26 -33.49
N LEU A 43 2.39 -8.03 -32.19
CA LEU A 43 1.68 -8.94 -31.29
C LEU A 43 0.18 -9.03 -31.61
N THR A 44 -0.47 -7.90 -31.86
CA THR A 44 -1.92 -7.82 -32.12
C THR A 44 -2.29 -8.49 -33.44
N GLU A 45 -1.45 -8.28 -34.47
CA GLU A 45 -1.57 -8.89 -35.80
C GLU A 45 -1.12 -10.37 -35.82
N LYS A 46 -0.63 -10.88 -34.68
CA LYS A 46 -0.12 -12.26 -34.50
C LYS A 46 1.03 -12.60 -35.44
N HIS A 47 1.86 -11.61 -35.77
CA HIS A 47 3.11 -11.82 -36.48
C HIS A 47 4.18 -12.44 -35.58
N VAL A 48 4.09 -12.18 -34.27
CA VAL A 48 4.96 -12.73 -33.23
C VAL A 48 4.13 -13.07 -31.99
N GLU A 49 4.60 -13.99 -31.16
CA GLU A 49 4.04 -14.24 -29.83
C GLU A 49 4.85 -13.51 -28.75
N LEU A 50 4.24 -13.24 -27.59
CA LEU A 50 4.97 -12.61 -26.47
C LEU A 50 6.15 -13.48 -26.01
N LEU A 51 6.05 -14.80 -26.16
CA LEU A 51 7.15 -15.72 -25.85
C LEU A 51 8.37 -15.46 -26.74
N ASP A 52 8.18 -15.14 -28.03
CA ASP A 52 9.29 -14.82 -28.94
C ASP A 52 10.05 -13.56 -28.47
N ILE A 53 9.32 -12.56 -27.97
CA ILE A 53 9.91 -11.35 -27.38
C ILE A 53 10.66 -11.68 -26.09
N VAL A 54 10.07 -12.50 -25.20
CA VAL A 54 10.73 -12.93 -23.96
C VAL A 54 12.03 -13.66 -24.26
N ILE A 55 12.04 -14.56 -25.24
CA ILE A 55 13.23 -15.31 -25.62
C ILE A 55 14.28 -14.38 -26.21
N TYR A 56 13.90 -13.45 -27.08
CA TYR A 56 14.82 -12.45 -27.64
C TYR A 56 15.46 -11.58 -26.55
N LEU A 57 14.67 -11.19 -25.54
CA LEU A 57 15.14 -10.40 -24.40
C LEU A 57 15.99 -11.20 -23.40
N GLY A 58 16.10 -12.54 -23.51
CA GLY A 58 16.78 -13.38 -22.52
C GLY A 58 18.19 -12.91 -22.18
N GLY A 59 18.99 -12.59 -23.19
CA GLY A 59 20.35 -12.05 -23.00
C GLY A 59 20.37 -10.71 -22.25
N THR A 60 19.40 -9.83 -22.51
CA THR A 60 19.26 -8.57 -21.78
C THR A 60 18.80 -8.81 -20.35
N LEU A 61 17.77 -9.63 -20.14
CA LEU A 61 17.16 -9.90 -18.83
C LEU A 61 18.14 -10.52 -17.83
N ASP A 62 19.16 -11.23 -18.32
CA ASP A 62 20.22 -11.86 -17.52
C ASP A 62 21.51 -11.03 -17.45
N ASN A 63 21.57 -9.88 -18.12
CA ASN A 63 22.77 -9.05 -18.14
C ASN A 63 22.93 -8.26 -16.84
N ALA A 64 23.65 -8.84 -15.88
CA ALA A 64 23.94 -8.24 -14.59
C ALA A 64 24.64 -6.86 -14.69
N LYS A 65 25.35 -6.58 -15.79
CA LYS A 65 26.13 -5.34 -15.99
C LYS A 65 25.27 -4.16 -16.43
N GLU A 66 24.09 -4.41 -16.99
CA GLU A 66 23.21 -3.38 -17.56
C GLU A 66 21.86 -3.32 -16.83
N PRO A 67 21.81 -2.77 -15.60
CA PRO A 67 20.60 -2.77 -14.78
C PRO A 67 19.46 -1.95 -15.37
N GLN A 68 19.75 -0.91 -16.15
CA GLN A 68 18.71 -0.12 -16.82
C GLN A 68 18.07 -0.90 -17.99
N GLU A 69 18.87 -1.62 -18.78
CA GLU A 69 18.32 -2.45 -19.85
C GLU A 69 17.43 -3.56 -19.29
N ARG A 70 17.83 -4.19 -18.19
CA ARG A 70 16.97 -5.18 -17.48
C ARG A 70 15.64 -4.56 -17.06
N ARG A 71 15.69 -3.39 -16.42
CA ARG A 71 14.49 -2.64 -16.02
C ARG A 71 13.58 -2.39 -17.22
N TYR A 72 14.11 -1.90 -18.34
CA TYR A 72 13.31 -1.61 -19.52
C TYR A 72 12.79 -2.85 -20.23
N ALA A 73 13.55 -3.94 -20.25
CA ALA A 73 13.07 -5.22 -20.76
C ALA A 73 11.85 -5.71 -19.95
N VAL A 74 11.90 -5.63 -18.62
CA VAL A 74 10.74 -6.00 -17.78
C VAL A 74 9.56 -5.05 -18.04
N LEU A 75 9.79 -3.74 -18.13
CA LEU A 75 8.73 -2.77 -18.43
C LEU A 75 8.09 -2.98 -19.81
N LEU A 76 8.89 -3.34 -20.84
CA LEU A 76 8.36 -3.68 -22.16
C LEU A 76 7.37 -4.84 -22.08
N LEU A 77 7.73 -5.90 -21.34
CA LEU A 77 6.85 -7.06 -21.16
C LEU A 77 5.54 -6.68 -20.45
N VAL A 78 5.61 -5.79 -19.45
CA VAL A 78 4.41 -5.23 -18.81
C VAL A 78 3.56 -4.45 -19.82
N ASP A 79 4.18 -3.55 -20.58
CA ASP A 79 3.48 -2.70 -21.54
C ASP A 79 2.80 -3.50 -22.66
N CYS A 80 3.43 -4.58 -23.12
CA CYS A 80 2.85 -5.56 -24.03
C CYS A 80 1.67 -6.30 -23.39
N LEU A 81 1.82 -6.79 -22.15
CA LEU A 81 0.74 -7.42 -21.39
C LEU A 81 -0.41 -6.44 -21.10
N GLU A 82 -0.18 -5.14 -21.00
CA GLU A 82 -1.28 -4.19 -20.78
C GLU A 82 -2.06 -3.86 -22.04
N ARG A 83 -1.37 -3.76 -23.19
CA ARG A 83 -1.96 -3.26 -24.44
C ARG A 83 -2.49 -4.33 -25.37
N VAL A 84 -2.01 -5.57 -25.23
CA VAL A 84 -2.42 -6.68 -26.09
C VAL A 84 -3.42 -7.55 -25.35
N GLU A 85 -4.60 -7.76 -25.96
CA GLU A 85 -5.56 -8.72 -25.48
C GLU A 85 -5.03 -10.14 -25.72
N MET A 86 -4.65 -10.83 -24.64
CA MET A 86 -4.05 -12.16 -24.71
C MET A 86 -4.90 -13.14 -23.91
N LYS A 87 -5.21 -14.29 -24.50
CA LYS A 87 -5.84 -15.40 -23.79
C LYS A 87 -4.80 -16.11 -22.93
N LEU A 88 -4.77 -15.79 -21.65
CA LEU A 88 -3.91 -16.44 -20.67
C LEU A 88 -4.65 -17.60 -20.02
N ASN A 89 -4.11 -18.82 -20.14
CA ASN A 89 -4.59 -19.99 -19.39
C ASN A 89 -3.80 -20.13 -18.08
N GLY A 90 -4.14 -21.10 -17.25
CA GLY A 90 -3.43 -21.36 -15.99
C GLY A 90 -1.91 -21.49 -16.11
N VAL A 91 -1.41 -22.19 -17.14
CA VAL A 91 0.03 -22.38 -17.36
C VAL A 91 0.72 -21.06 -17.72
N HIS A 92 0.09 -20.24 -18.56
CA HIS A 92 0.60 -18.92 -18.91
C HIS A 92 0.65 -18.02 -17.67
N LEU A 93 -0.42 -18.02 -16.87
CA LEU A 93 -0.51 -17.23 -15.64
C LEU A 93 0.58 -17.63 -14.63
N GLU A 94 0.76 -18.92 -14.40
CA GLU A 94 1.81 -19.44 -13.51
C GLU A 94 3.21 -19.02 -14.00
N THR A 95 3.48 -19.18 -15.30
CA THR A 95 4.78 -18.84 -15.89
C THR A 95 5.08 -17.34 -15.77
N PHE A 96 4.13 -16.47 -16.14
CA PHE A 96 4.33 -15.02 -16.04
C PHE A 96 4.45 -14.56 -14.58
N LEU A 97 3.64 -15.13 -13.68
CA LEU A 97 3.70 -14.77 -12.28
C LEU A 97 5.02 -15.21 -11.65
N GLN A 98 5.51 -16.41 -11.97
CA GLN A 98 6.83 -16.88 -11.55
C GLN A 98 7.94 -15.98 -12.08
N PHE A 99 7.87 -15.57 -13.34
CA PHE A 99 8.81 -14.63 -13.94
C PHE A 99 8.82 -13.29 -13.18
N PHE A 100 7.69 -12.60 -13.03
CA PHE A 100 7.66 -11.30 -12.36
C PHE A 100 8.02 -11.41 -10.87
N ARG A 101 7.59 -12.49 -10.19
CA ARG A 101 7.99 -12.77 -8.81
C ARG A 101 9.50 -12.89 -8.70
N SER A 102 10.18 -13.57 -9.63
CA SER A 102 11.65 -13.68 -9.63
C SER A 102 12.35 -12.31 -9.75
N LYS A 103 11.70 -11.33 -10.38
CA LYS A 103 12.24 -9.97 -10.57
C LYS A 103 12.04 -9.07 -9.35
N LEU A 104 11.32 -9.51 -8.32
CA LEU A 104 11.21 -8.78 -7.04
C LEU A 104 12.54 -8.73 -6.28
N SER A 105 13.46 -9.65 -6.57
CA SER A 105 14.84 -9.66 -6.03
C SER A 105 15.82 -8.78 -6.80
N ASP A 106 15.42 -8.23 -7.95
CA ASP A 106 16.24 -7.30 -8.74
C ASP A 106 15.76 -5.87 -8.51
N TRP A 107 16.55 -5.12 -7.75
CA TRP A 107 16.22 -3.76 -7.30
C TRP A 107 15.72 -2.85 -8.41
N GLN A 108 16.34 -2.89 -9.60
CA GLN A 108 15.95 -2.02 -10.71
C GLN A 108 14.69 -2.49 -11.43
N CYS A 109 14.29 -3.75 -11.25
CA CYS A 109 13.12 -4.32 -11.90
C CYS A 109 11.85 -4.28 -11.04
N ILE A 110 11.92 -3.89 -9.77
CA ILE A 110 10.77 -3.94 -8.83
C ILE A 110 9.54 -3.22 -9.35
N GLU A 111 9.69 -2.03 -9.94
CA GLU A 111 8.57 -1.30 -10.55
C GLU A 111 7.88 -2.13 -11.64
N GLY A 112 8.65 -2.67 -12.58
CA GLY A 112 8.14 -3.52 -13.65
C GLY A 112 7.56 -4.84 -13.12
N ALA A 113 8.20 -5.45 -12.13
CA ALA A 113 7.72 -6.68 -11.48
C ALA A 113 6.33 -6.48 -10.86
N ILE A 114 6.15 -5.43 -10.06
CA ILE A 114 4.87 -5.13 -9.41
C ILE A 114 3.80 -4.74 -10.42
N ASN A 115 4.14 -3.93 -11.43
CA ASN A 115 3.17 -3.61 -12.48
C ASN A 115 2.75 -4.87 -13.24
N GLY A 116 3.69 -5.74 -13.62
CA GLY A 116 3.39 -7.02 -14.26
C GLY A 116 2.49 -7.91 -13.42
N ILE A 117 2.81 -8.09 -12.14
CA ILE A 117 1.95 -8.81 -11.19
C ILE A 117 0.55 -8.16 -11.10
N SER A 118 0.50 -6.83 -11.02
CA SER A 118 -0.76 -6.08 -10.96
C SER A 118 -1.63 -6.31 -12.20
N VAL A 119 -1.03 -6.38 -13.39
CA VAL A 119 -1.75 -6.68 -14.64
C VAL A 119 -2.36 -8.08 -14.61
N LEU A 120 -1.60 -9.07 -14.14
CA LEU A 120 -2.09 -10.45 -14.02
C LEU A 120 -3.23 -10.55 -12.99
N PHE A 121 -3.12 -9.84 -11.87
CA PHE A 121 -4.16 -9.79 -10.85
C PHE A 121 -5.43 -9.09 -11.37
N ARG A 122 -5.32 -7.96 -12.07
CA ARG A 122 -6.50 -7.27 -12.64
C ARG A 122 -7.24 -8.08 -13.71
N ARG A 123 -6.56 -8.99 -14.39
CA ARG A 123 -7.16 -9.83 -15.43
C ARG A 123 -8.06 -10.94 -14.89
N GLU A 124 -8.17 -11.08 -13.58
CA GLU A 124 -9.11 -11.91 -12.81
C GLU A 124 -9.66 -13.15 -13.55
N GLY A 125 -9.26 -14.34 -13.10
CA GLY A 125 -9.69 -15.60 -13.71
C GLY A 125 -9.21 -16.80 -12.91
N ASP A 126 -8.66 -17.80 -13.59
CA ASP A 126 -8.13 -19.04 -12.97
C ASP A 126 -7.19 -18.75 -11.78
N LEU A 127 -6.51 -17.59 -11.79
CA LEU A 127 -5.56 -17.16 -10.77
C LEU A 127 -6.08 -17.22 -9.32
N ARG A 128 -7.39 -17.01 -9.08
CA ARG A 128 -8.00 -17.14 -7.73
C ARG A 128 -7.91 -18.55 -7.16
N THR A 129 -7.80 -19.55 -8.04
CA THR A 129 -7.80 -20.97 -7.68
C THR A 129 -6.50 -21.68 -8.02
N LEU A 130 -5.60 -21.05 -8.79
CA LEU A 130 -4.33 -21.64 -9.18
C LEU A 130 -3.43 -21.86 -7.97
N ARG A 131 -2.92 -23.09 -7.87
CA ARG A 131 -2.00 -23.54 -6.83
C ARG A 131 -0.71 -24.04 -7.46
N GLY A 132 0.41 -23.76 -6.79
CA GLY A 132 1.71 -24.30 -7.17
C GLY A 132 1.86 -25.77 -6.74
N GLU A 133 3.06 -26.32 -6.99
CA GLU A 133 3.40 -27.71 -6.62
C GLU A 133 3.21 -27.99 -5.12
N ASP A 134 3.49 -26.99 -4.28
CA ASP A 134 3.33 -27.01 -2.82
C ASP A 134 1.86 -26.89 -2.34
N GLN A 135 0.91 -26.92 -3.27
CA GLN A 135 -0.53 -26.72 -3.03
C GLN A 135 -0.89 -25.34 -2.48
N GLN A 136 0.02 -24.38 -2.47
CA GLN A 136 -0.28 -23.02 -2.06
C GLN A 136 -0.87 -22.21 -3.21
N LEU A 137 -1.86 -21.35 -2.92
CA LEU A 137 -2.36 -20.39 -3.91
C LEU A 137 -1.21 -19.54 -4.43
N LEU A 138 -1.08 -19.44 -5.76
CA LEU A 138 0.01 -18.69 -6.37
C LEU A 138 -0.01 -17.21 -5.98
N VAL A 139 -1.21 -16.64 -5.77
CA VAL A 139 -1.41 -15.29 -5.24
C VAL A 139 -0.77 -15.14 -3.86
N VAL A 140 -1.07 -16.06 -2.95
CA VAL A 140 -0.53 -16.10 -1.58
C VAL A 140 0.99 -16.23 -1.60
N ALA A 141 1.52 -17.16 -2.41
CA ALA A 141 2.96 -17.35 -2.56
C ALA A 141 3.65 -16.08 -3.09
N THR A 142 3.02 -15.37 -4.02
CA THR A 142 3.56 -14.14 -4.62
C THR A 142 3.57 -12.99 -3.62
N VAL A 143 2.46 -12.75 -2.93
CA VAL A 143 2.37 -11.67 -1.94
C VAL A 143 3.30 -11.93 -0.75
N ARG A 144 3.45 -13.19 -0.31
CA ARG A 144 4.44 -13.54 0.70
C ARG A 144 5.86 -13.19 0.24
N HIS A 145 6.22 -13.57 -0.99
CA HIS A 145 7.55 -13.29 -1.52
C HIS A 145 7.81 -11.78 -1.63
N LEU A 146 6.79 -11.00 -2.00
CA LEU A 146 6.86 -9.54 -1.98
C LEU A 146 7.25 -9.01 -0.60
N PHE A 147 6.50 -9.36 0.45
CA PHE A 147 6.77 -8.88 1.81
C PHE A 147 8.12 -9.33 2.37
N GLN A 148 8.64 -10.47 1.93
CA GLN A 148 9.93 -10.99 2.38
C GLN A 148 11.13 -10.37 1.66
N THR A 149 10.93 -9.83 0.45
CA THR A 149 12.03 -9.47 -0.46
C THR A 149 12.16 -7.96 -0.64
N VAL A 150 11.03 -7.23 -0.59
CA VAL A 150 10.99 -5.82 -0.96
C VAL A 150 10.88 -4.95 0.29
N HIS A 151 11.94 -4.18 0.55
CA HIS A 151 11.94 -3.17 1.60
C HIS A 151 11.45 -1.81 1.04
N VAL A 152 10.14 -1.56 1.16
CA VAL A 152 9.46 -0.41 0.50
C VAL A 152 10.15 0.94 0.76
N PRO A 153 10.51 1.34 2.00
CA PRO A 153 11.08 2.66 2.28
C PRO A 153 12.37 2.97 1.52
N SER A 154 13.10 1.94 1.12
CA SER A 154 14.40 2.07 0.47
C SER A 154 14.31 2.40 -1.04
N HIS A 155 13.14 2.27 -1.66
CA HIS A 155 12.95 2.56 -3.08
C HIS A 155 12.62 4.02 -3.39
N THR A 156 12.63 4.38 -4.68
CA THR A 156 12.20 5.71 -5.13
C THR A 156 10.73 5.98 -4.80
N GLN A 157 10.36 7.25 -4.66
CA GLN A 157 8.97 7.63 -4.35
C GLN A 157 7.95 7.04 -5.34
N GLY A 158 8.26 7.04 -6.64
CA GLY A 158 7.39 6.47 -7.67
C GLY A 158 7.19 4.96 -7.50
N THR A 159 8.27 4.22 -7.25
CA THR A 159 8.19 2.78 -6.96
C THR A 159 7.39 2.49 -5.70
N ARG A 160 7.59 3.27 -4.62
CA ARG A 160 6.79 3.14 -3.39
C ARG A 160 5.30 3.38 -3.63
N LYS A 161 4.95 4.36 -4.47
CA LYS A 161 3.56 4.61 -4.86
C LYS A 161 2.93 3.42 -5.58
N VAL A 162 3.66 2.80 -6.50
CA VAL A 162 3.22 1.59 -7.22
C VAL A 162 2.97 0.43 -6.24
N LEU A 163 3.87 0.22 -5.28
CA LEU A 163 3.71 -0.78 -4.22
C LEU A 163 2.47 -0.52 -3.35
N HIS A 164 2.27 0.72 -2.89
CA HIS A 164 1.09 1.11 -2.11
C HIS A 164 -0.23 0.92 -2.87
N ASN A 165 -0.25 1.23 -4.17
CA ASN A 165 -1.42 0.98 -5.01
C ASN A 165 -1.70 -0.50 -5.23
N PHE A 166 -0.64 -1.32 -5.39
CA PHE A 166 -0.80 -2.77 -5.47
C PHE A 166 -1.43 -3.32 -4.20
N VAL A 167 -0.97 -2.87 -3.02
CA VAL A 167 -1.54 -3.27 -1.73
C VAL A 167 -2.99 -2.82 -1.59
N ALA A 168 -3.34 -1.61 -2.07
CA ALA A 168 -4.72 -1.14 -2.08
C ALA A 168 -5.65 -2.07 -2.89
N MET A 169 -5.18 -2.53 -4.06
CA MET A 169 -5.89 -3.53 -4.88
C MET A 169 -5.99 -4.87 -4.13
N LEU A 170 -4.93 -5.33 -3.45
CA LEU A 170 -4.99 -6.56 -2.67
C LEU A 170 -6.06 -6.51 -1.57
N LEU A 171 -6.10 -5.43 -0.78
CA LEU A 171 -7.05 -5.25 0.32
C LEU A 171 -8.51 -5.09 -0.13
N THR A 172 -8.72 -4.76 -1.40
CA THR A 172 -10.04 -4.52 -2.00
C THR A 172 -10.54 -5.75 -2.77
N ASP A 173 -9.74 -6.26 -3.70
CA ASP A 173 -10.18 -7.21 -4.72
C ASP A 173 -9.72 -8.67 -4.45
N TRP A 174 -8.72 -8.84 -3.57
CA TRP A 174 -8.06 -10.12 -3.27
C TRP A 174 -8.08 -10.48 -1.79
N ARG A 175 -8.99 -9.86 -1.03
CA ARG A 175 -9.04 -9.95 0.44
C ARG A 175 -9.13 -11.39 0.94
N ASP A 176 -9.99 -12.18 0.32
CA ASP A 176 -10.26 -13.55 0.75
C ASP A 176 -9.04 -14.43 0.52
N GLU A 177 -8.39 -14.33 -0.63
CA GLU A 177 -7.19 -15.10 -0.95
C GLU A 177 -6.00 -14.68 -0.07
N ILE A 178 -5.74 -13.38 0.07
CA ILE A 178 -4.59 -12.91 0.87
C ILE A 178 -4.78 -13.16 2.37
N SER A 179 -6.00 -13.46 2.85
CA SER A 179 -6.23 -13.85 4.24
C SER A 179 -5.51 -15.14 4.62
N GLU A 180 -5.18 -16.01 3.66
CA GLU A 180 -4.38 -17.23 3.90
C GLU A 180 -2.94 -16.93 4.36
N LEU A 181 -2.46 -15.69 4.18
CA LEU A 181 -1.16 -15.25 4.71
C LEU A 181 -1.15 -15.12 6.24
N ARG A 182 -2.31 -14.93 6.87
CA ARG A 182 -2.45 -14.78 8.33
C ARG A 182 -1.57 -13.63 8.84
N GLU A 183 -0.85 -13.84 9.94
CA GLU A 183 0.01 -12.83 10.57
C GLU A 183 1.02 -12.20 9.61
N ALA A 184 1.53 -12.95 8.63
CA ALA A 184 2.46 -12.42 7.63
C ALA A 184 1.84 -11.32 6.74
N LEU A 185 0.51 -11.30 6.57
CA LEU A 185 -0.16 -10.16 5.94
C LEU A 185 -0.07 -8.92 6.83
N GLY A 186 -0.33 -9.09 8.13
CA GLY A 186 -0.24 -8.02 9.11
C GLY A 186 1.14 -7.41 9.20
N ASP A 187 2.18 -8.26 9.29
CA ASP A 187 3.58 -7.81 9.31
C ASP A 187 3.95 -7.07 8.03
N GLY A 188 3.52 -7.60 6.88
CA GLY A 188 3.69 -6.95 5.58
C GLY A 188 3.05 -5.55 5.53
N ILE A 189 1.80 -5.42 5.97
CA ILE A 189 1.11 -4.13 6.03
C ILE A 189 1.80 -3.17 7.01
N ALA A 190 2.20 -3.64 8.20
CA ALA A 190 2.91 -2.81 9.18
C ALA A 190 4.21 -2.25 8.61
N SER A 191 5.03 -3.09 7.98
CA SER A 191 6.30 -2.68 7.36
C SER A 191 6.13 -1.68 6.21
N MET A 192 4.99 -1.69 5.53
CA MET A 192 4.72 -0.76 4.43
C MET A 192 4.24 0.61 4.90
N VAL A 193 3.61 0.67 6.08
CA VAL A 193 3.22 1.93 6.73
C VAL A 193 4.45 2.62 7.31
N ASP A 194 5.43 1.85 7.76
CA ASP A 194 6.63 2.37 8.40
C ASP A 194 7.50 3.19 7.44
N GLU A 195 8.13 4.24 7.98
CA GLU A 195 9.09 5.14 7.32
C GLU A 195 8.67 5.79 5.96
N GLU A 196 7.41 5.80 5.55
CA GLU A 196 6.99 6.57 4.35
C GLU A 196 7.06 8.08 4.62
N ARG A 197 7.79 8.81 3.77
CA ARG A 197 8.07 10.25 3.95
C ARG A 197 7.36 11.14 2.95
N ASP A 198 6.95 10.59 1.80
CA ASP A 198 6.26 11.40 0.79
C ASP A 198 4.76 11.50 1.13
N PRO A 199 4.21 12.73 1.26
CA PRO A 199 2.82 12.91 1.68
C PRO A 199 1.81 12.29 0.71
N ARG A 200 2.14 12.16 -0.58
CA ARG A 200 1.25 11.55 -1.59
C ARG A 200 1.14 10.05 -1.38
N ASN A 201 2.25 9.41 -0.98
CA ASN A 201 2.27 8.00 -0.68
C ASN A 201 1.67 7.73 0.71
N LEU A 202 1.94 8.61 1.67
CA LEU A 202 1.49 8.47 3.05
C LEU A 202 -0.04 8.46 3.17
N VAL A 203 -0.76 9.25 2.36
CA VAL A 203 -2.23 9.18 2.27
C VAL A 203 -2.71 7.77 1.87
N ILE A 204 -2.02 7.13 0.93
CA ILE A 204 -2.35 5.77 0.47
C ILE A 204 -2.00 4.76 1.57
N ALA A 205 -0.84 4.92 2.22
CA ALA A 205 -0.41 4.07 3.33
C ALA A 205 -1.42 4.08 4.48
N PHE A 206 -1.91 5.27 4.89
CA PHE A 206 -2.97 5.38 5.90
C PHE A 206 -4.27 4.71 5.45
N SER A 207 -4.67 4.88 4.19
CA SER A 207 -5.85 4.21 3.65
C SER A 207 -5.70 2.68 3.69
N ASN A 208 -4.54 2.15 3.34
CA ASN A 208 -4.23 0.73 3.38
C ASN A 208 -4.26 0.19 4.82
N ALA A 209 -3.61 0.87 5.76
CA ALA A 209 -3.66 0.51 7.18
C ALA A 209 -5.11 0.49 7.71
N ALA A 210 -5.89 1.51 7.39
CA ALA A 210 -7.28 1.62 7.78
C ALA A 210 -8.13 0.49 7.18
N ALA A 211 -7.94 0.16 5.91
CA ALA A 211 -8.64 -0.94 5.25
C ALA A 211 -8.26 -2.30 5.86
N PHE A 212 -6.98 -2.54 6.12
CA PHE A 212 -6.50 -3.75 6.78
C PHE A 212 -7.15 -3.92 8.17
N LEU A 213 -7.06 -2.90 9.03
CA LEU A 213 -7.59 -2.93 10.39
C LEU A 213 -9.12 -3.12 10.45
N ARG A 214 -9.86 -2.62 9.45
CA ARG A 214 -11.33 -2.77 9.38
C ARG A 214 -11.76 -4.16 8.96
N HIS A 215 -11.00 -4.82 8.10
CA HIS A 215 -11.49 -5.94 7.33
C HIS A 215 -10.89 -7.29 7.71
N PHE A 216 -9.76 -7.27 8.41
CA PHE A 216 -9.07 -8.48 8.83
C PHE A 216 -9.22 -8.71 10.34
N ASP A 217 -9.42 -9.97 10.71
CA ASP A 217 -9.67 -10.39 12.08
C ASP A 217 -8.36 -10.66 12.86
N ALA A 218 -8.48 -11.29 14.03
CA ALA A 218 -7.34 -11.64 14.86
C ALA A 218 -6.37 -12.65 14.22
N THR A 219 -6.78 -13.37 13.16
CA THR A 219 -5.93 -14.34 12.46
C THR A 219 -4.85 -13.64 11.64
N CYS A 220 -5.20 -12.53 10.99
CA CYS A 220 -4.25 -11.73 10.20
C CYS A 220 -3.70 -10.54 10.98
N CYS A 221 -4.46 -10.05 11.95
CA CYS A 221 -4.11 -8.89 12.76
C CYS A 221 -4.14 -9.27 14.25
N PRO A 222 -3.25 -10.15 14.75
CA PRO A 222 -3.14 -10.42 16.18
C PRO A 222 -2.58 -9.20 16.94
N ARG A 223 -2.49 -9.29 18.27
CA ARG A 223 -2.15 -8.13 19.12
C ARG A 223 -0.78 -7.52 18.79
N GLN A 224 0.22 -8.32 18.50
CA GLN A 224 1.56 -7.87 18.12
C GLN A 224 1.54 -7.05 16.82
N VAL A 225 0.76 -7.46 15.84
CA VAL A 225 0.55 -6.69 14.59
C VAL A 225 -0.16 -5.38 14.89
N LEU A 226 -1.18 -5.37 15.77
CA LEU A 226 -1.84 -4.12 16.18
C LEU A 226 -0.84 -3.14 16.80
N VAL A 227 0.08 -3.63 17.64
CA VAL A 227 1.15 -2.80 18.23
C VAL A 227 2.06 -2.23 17.14
N SER A 228 2.55 -3.04 16.20
CA SER A 228 3.43 -2.57 15.12
C SER A 228 2.73 -1.55 14.20
N VAL A 229 1.46 -1.80 13.85
CA VAL A 229 0.67 -0.83 13.06
C VAL A 229 0.42 0.45 13.86
N PHE A 230 0.15 0.33 15.17
CA PHE A 230 -0.03 1.49 16.05
C PHE A 230 1.25 2.33 16.15
N GLU A 231 2.41 1.72 16.37
CA GLU A 231 3.72 2.39 16.43
C GLU A 231 4.04 3.07 15.09
N GLY A 232 3.83 2.37 13.98
CA GLY A 232 4.01 2.92 12.63
C GLY A 232 3.11 4.13 12.38
N LEU A 233 1.83 4.06 12.74
CA LEU A 233 0.89 5.18 12.58
C LEU A 233 1.21 6.36 13.51
N THR A 234 1.50 6.09 14.79
CA THR A 234 1.75 7.15 15.78
C THR A 234 3.09 7.84 15.62
N SER A 235 4.03 7.24 14.88
CA SER A 235 5.27 7.91 14.46
C SER A 235 5.04 9.20 13.65
N TYR A 236 3.87 9.33 13.01
CA TYR A 236 3.46 10.52 12.25
C TYR A 236 2.72 11.57 13.08
N PHE A 237 2.47 11.31 14.37
CA PHE A 237 1.76 12.23 15.24
C PHE A 237 2.75 13.14 16.02
N PRO A 238 2.50 14.45 16.13
CA PRO A 238 1.44 15.21 15.44
C PRO A 238 1.82 15.49 13.98
N ILE A 239 0.81 15.65 13.11
CA ILE A 239 1.05 16.02 11.72
C ILE A 239 1.49 17.48 11.68
N SER A 240 2.75 17.72 11.30
CA SER A 240 3.38 19.04 11.17
C SER A 240 3.69 19.44 9.72
N PHE A 241 3.16 18.69 8.76
CA PHE A 241 3.38 18.90 7.33
C PHE A 241 2.96 20.30 6.88
N LYS A 242 3.83 20.95 6.10
CA LYS A 242 3.56 22.22 5.43
C LYS A 242 3.77 22.03 3.93
N PRO A 243 2.72 22.18 3.10
CA PRO A 243 2.85 21.99 1.67
C PRO A 243 3.85 22.99 1.06
N PRO A 244 4.63 22.59 0.03
CA PRO A 244 5.45 23.52 -0.73
C PRO A 244 4.60 24.65 -1.33
N LYS A 245 5.21 25.82 -1.56
CA LYS A 245 4.51 26.99 -2.14
C LYS A 245 3.94 26.74 -3.55
N ASP A 246 4.54 25.83 -4.30
CA ASP A 246 4.12 25.41 -5.64
C ASP A 246 3.70 23.93 -5.62
N ASP A 247 2.79 23.57 -4.72
CA ASP A 247 2.31 22.19 -4.62
C ASP A 247 1.37 21.84 -5.79
N LYS A 248 1.94 21.18 -6.79
CA LYS A 248 1.21 20.68 -7.98
C LYS A 248 0.30 19.49 -7.68
N PHE A 249 0.45 18.84 -6.52
CA PHE A 249 -0.26 17.61 -6.18
C PHE A 249 -1.44 17.85 -5.23
N GLY A 250 -1.47 18.99 -4.54
CA GLY A 250 -2.60 19.44 -3.73
C GLY A 250 -2.82 18.62 -2.46
N ILE A 251 -1.78 18.01 -1.89
CA ILE A 251 -1.92 17.30 -0.61
C ILE A 251 -1.92 18.32 0.52
N THR A 252 -2.98 18.31 1.31
CA THR A 252 -3.14 19.22 2.45
C THR A 252 -2.75 18.55 3.78
N PRO A 253 -2.40 19.32 4.82
CA PRO A 253 -2.24 18.78 6.17
C PRO A 253 -3.51 18.07 6.67
N ASP A 254 -4.69 18.54 6.24
CA ASP A 254 -5.97 17.88 6.56
C ASP A 254 -6.08 16.49 5.97
N ASN A 255 -5.62 16.27 4.73
CA ASN A 255 -5.65 14.92 4.14
C ASN A 255 -4.82 13.92 4.95
N LEU A 256 -3.67 14.37 5.48
CA LEU A 256 -2.81 13.52 6.30
C LEU A 256 -3.42 13.27 7.68
N ARG A 257 -3.96 14.31 8.34
CA ARG A 257 -4.67 14.16 9.62
C ARG A 257 -5.87 13.24 9.49
N ASP A 258 -6.69 13.43 8.46
CA ASP A 258 -7.87 12.62 8.19
C ASP A 258 -7.51 11.15 7.95
N GLY A 259 -6.47 10.90 7.15
CA GLY A 259 -5.96 9.56 6.90
C GLY A 259 -5.47 8.88 8.19
N LEU A 260 -4.64 9.57 8.97
CA LEU A 260 -4.10 9.06 10.23
C LEU A 260 -5.23 8.74 11.23
N TYR A 261 -6.18 9.66 11.43
CA TYR A 261 -7.28 9.47 12.38
C TYR A 261 -8.22 8.36 11.93
N ALA A 262 -8.46 8.23 10.61
CA ALA A 262 -9.24 7.13 10.07
C ALA A 262 -8.55 5.77 10.32
N ALA A 263 -7.23 5.69 10.19
CA ALA A 263 -6.47 4.48 10.46
C ALA A 263 -6.51 4.11 11.95
N LEU A 264 -6.17 5.04 12.85
CA LEU A 264 -6.19 4.81 14.31
C LEU A 264 -7.59 4.41 14.81
N GLY A 265 -8.63 5.03 14.27
CA GLY A 265 -10.03 4.75 14.60
C GLY A 265 -10.65 3.54 13.89
N SER A 266 -9.91 2.78 13.08
CA SER A 266 -10.50 1.78 12.18
C SER A 266 -11.05 0.52 12.87
N THR A 267 -10.62 0.21 14.09
CA THR A 267 -11.12 -0.95 14.84
C THR A 267 -11.10 -0.69 16.35
N PRO A 268 -12.13 -1.08 17.12
CA PRO A 268 -12.14 -0.96 18.58
C PRO A 268 -10.96 -1.65 19.26
N ARG A 269 -10.34 -2.64 18.60
CA ARG A 269 -9.15 -3.34 19.11
C ARG A 269 -7.93 -2.44 19.26
N MET A 270 -7.91 -1.29 18.58
CA MET A 270 -6.86 -0.26 18.74
C MET A 270 -7.04 0.57 20.01
N ALA A 271 -8.22 0.55 20.65
CA ALA A 271 -8.55 1.45 21.76
C ALA A 271 -7.59 1.33 22.95
N GLU A 272 -7.12 0.11 23.26
CA GLU A 272 -6.17 -0.14 24.36
C GLU A 272 -4.84 0.61 24.19
N PHE A 273 -4.46 0.97 22.96
CA PHE A 273 -3.23 1.71 22.64
C PHE A 273 -3.50 3.18 22.35
N VAL A 274 -4.52 3.45 21.53
CA VAL A 274 -4.82 4.78 20.99
C VAL A 274 -5.34 5.73 22.06
N ILE A 275 -6.23 5.28 22.94
CA ILE A 275 -6.83 6.16 23.94
C ILE A 275 -5.78 6.64 24.96
N PRO A 276 -4.96 5.76 25.59
CA PRO A 276 -3.91 6.22 26.49
C PRO A 276 -2.94 7.19 25.82
N PHE A 277 -2.48 6.88 24.60
CA PHE A 277 -1.57 7.74 23.85
C PHE A 277 -2.14 9.14 23.60
N LEU A 278 -3.38 9.24 23.11
CA LEU A 278 -4.00 10.53 22.82
C LEU A 278 -4.35 11.31 24.09
N LEU A 279 -4.72 10.63 25.18
CA LEU A 279 -4.91 11.28 26.47
C LEU A 279 -3.60 11.87 27.00
N ASP A 280 -2.49 11.14 26.89
CA ASP A 280 -1.19 11.66 27.31
C ASP A 280 -0.71 12.80 26.41
N ALA A 281 -0.87 12.67 25.08
CA ALA A 281 -0.59 13.76 24.13
C ALA A 281 -1.44 15.01 24.37
N SER A 282 -2.66 14.85 24.91
CA SER A 282 -3.53 16.00 25.27
C SER A 282 -3.12 16.73 26.55
N LYS A 283 -2.18 16.17 27.33
CA LYS A 283 -1.66 16.76 28.57
C LYS A 283 -0.30 17.44 28.38
N ASP A 284 0.30 17.35 27.19
CA ASP A 284 1.63 17.88 26.90
C ASP A 284 1.58 19.41 26.82
N ILE A 285 2.14 20.09 27.83
CA ILE A 285 2.13 21.56 28.02
C ILE A 285 3.59 22.09 28.11
N GLU A 286 4.58 21.29 27.71
CA GLU A 286 6.00 21.64 27.89
C GLU A 286 6.69 22.18 26.62
N SER A 287 6.05 22.20 25.45
CA SER A 287 6.67 22.57 24.17
C SER A 287 6.04 23.80 23.50
N GLY A 288 6.83 24.73 22.96
CA GLY A 288 6.32 26.00 22.41
C GLY A 288 5.27 25.95 21.28
N ASP A 289 4.87 24.76 20.79
CA ASP A 289 3.81 24.48 19.81
C ASP A 289 2.62 23.62 20.38
N ASP A 290 2.52 23.45 21.70
CA ASP A 290 1.61 22.53 22.42
C ASP A 290 0.14 22.58 21.97
N ALA A 291 -0.38 23.77 21.66
CA ALA A 291 -1.79 23.94 21.31
C ALA A 291 -2.20 23.15 20.05
N THR A 292 -1.28 23.01 19.08
CA THR A 292 -1.55 22.25 17.84
C THR A 292 -1.59 20.76 18.13
N THR A 293 -0.65 20.25 18.95
CA THR A 293 -0.58 18.85 19.35
C THR A 293 -1.79 18.46 20.18
N ILE A 294 -2.15 19.25 21.19
CA ILE A 294 -3.35 19.05 22.01
C ILE A 294 -4.60 19.05 21.14
N SER A 295 -4.76 20.03 20.24
CA SER A 295 -5.92 20.10 19.33
C SER A 295 -6.02 18.85 18.44
N GLN A 296 -4.90 18.39 17.89
CA GLN A 296 -4.85 17.15 17.10
C GLN A 296 -5.18 15.90 17.95
N ALA A 297 -4.67 15.83 19.18
CA ALA A 297 -4.94 14.71 20.08
C ALA A 297 -6.45 14.61 20.41
N LEU A 298 -7.06 15.73 20.77
CA LEU A 298 -8.49 15.81 21.12
C LEU A 298 -9.39 15.55 19.91
N ALA A 299 -9.05 16.09 18.74
CA ALA A 299 -9.77 15.83 17.50
C ALA A 299 -9.70 14.35 17.08
N CYS A 300 -8.50 13.76 17.16
CA CYS A 300 -8.30 12.33 16.87
C CYS A 300 -9.10 11.46 17.84
N LEU A 301 -9.01 11.72 19.15
CA LEU A 301 -9.68 10.93 20.19
C LEU A 301 -11.21 10.99 20.03
N THR A 302 -11.73 12.19 19.75
CA THR A 302 -13.16 12.40 19.46
C THR A 302 -13.60 11.52 18.29
N ARG A 303 -12.87 11.51 17.17
CA ARG A 303 -13.20 10.67 16.01
C ARG A 303 -13.08 9.18 16.32
N CYS A 304 -12.03 8.76 17.01
CA CYS A 304 -11.82 7.36 17.36
C CYS A 304 -12.95 6.82 18.25
N LEU A 305 -13.39 7.58 19.27
CA LEU A 305 -14.49 7.18 20.16
C LEU A 305 -15.80 6.92 19.40
N THR A 306 -16.13 7.74 18.40
CA THR A 306 -17.33 7.50 17.58
C THR A 306 -17.27 6.19 16.79
N LYS A 307 -16.06 5.70 16.47
CA LYS A 307 -15.84 4.45 15.75
C LYS A 307 -15.73 3.24 16.68
N TYR A 308 -15.15 3.42 17.86
CA TYR A 308 -14.99 2.35 18.85
C TYR A 308 -16.31 1.98 19.53
N GLY A 309 -17.23 2.93 19.64
CA GLY A 309 -18.59 2.70 20.12
C GLY A 309 -18.74 2.79 21.63
N LYS A 310 -19.99 2.57 22.07
CA LYS A 310 -20.47 2.87 23.43
C LYS A 310 -19.71 2.16 24.55
N ASP A 311 -19.30 0.92 24.34
CA ASP A 311 -18.71 0.11 25.42
C ASP A 311 -17.30 0.59 25.74
N VAL A 312 -16.48 0.86 24.72
CA VAL A 312 -15.16 1.52 24.87
C VAL A 312 -15.32 2.92 25.47
N ALA A 313 -16.30 3.70 25.00
CA ALA A 313 -16.54 5.04 25.56
C ALA A 313 -16.89 5.01 27.05
N ARG A 314 -17.66 4.01 27.51
CA ARG A 314 -17.99 3.81 28.94
C ARG A 314 -16.78 3.41 29.75
N GLU A 315 -15.97 2.49 29.21
CA GLU A 315 -14.74 2.01 29.85
C GLU A 315 -13.79 3.16 30.16
N HIS A 316 -13.58 4.07 29.21
CA HIS A 316 -12.65 5.19 29.36
C HIS A 316 -13.27 6.51 29.85
N LEU A 317 -14.57 6.55 30.12
CA LEU A 317 -15.28 7.79 30.50
C LEU A 317 -14.65 8.48 31.72
N LYS A 318 -14.24 7.70 32.74
CA LYS A 318 -13.65 8.23 33.96
C LYS A 318 -12.29 8.90 33.70
N ASP A 319 -11.44 8.27 32.89
CA ASP A 319 -10.11 8.78 32.57
C ASP A 319 -10.19 10.03 31.70
N ILE A 320 -11.13 10.05 30.74
CA ILE A 320 -11.42 11.22 29.92
C ILE A 320 -11.94 12.38 30.78
N LEU A 321 -12.90 12.13 31.67
CA LEU A 321 -13.43 13.13 32.60
C LEU A 321 -12.36 13.70 33.52
N ALA A 322 -11.50 12.84 34.07
CA ALA A 322 -10.39 13.27 34.92
C ALA A 322 -9.40 14.14 34.14
N THR A 323 -9.06 13.75 32.91
CA THR A 323 -8.16 14.51 32.03
C THR A 323 -8.77 15.87 31.68
N VAL A 324 -10.03 15.92 31.24
CA VAL A 324 -10.74 17.17 30.94
C VAL A 324 -10.77 18.09 32.16
N ARG A 325 -11.14 17.58 33.33
CA ARG A 325 -11.17 18.36 34.59
C ARG A 325 -9.79 18.94 34.90
N ASP A 326 -8.76 18.11 34.87
CA ASP A 326 -7.42 18.53 35.26
C ASP A 326 -6.85 19.54 34.27
N GLN A 327 -7.03 19.32 32.97
CA GLN A 327 -6.56 20.23 31.93
C GLN A 327 -7.33 21.55 31.92
N VAL A 328 -8.66 21.54 32.00
CA VAL A 328 -9.47 22.78 31.96
C VAL A 328 -9.34 23.59 33.25
N CYS A 329 -9.26 22.94 34.42
CA CYS A 329 -9.26 23.66 35.70
C CYS A 329 -7.86 24.04 36.20
N ARG A 330 -6.78 23.40 35.73
CA ARG A 330 -5.44 23.58 36.30
C ARG A 330 -4.40 24.14 35.33
N THR A 331 -4.75 24.36 34.05
CA THR A 331 -3.83 24.97 33.09
C THR A 331 -4.16 26.43 32.85
N THR A 332 -3.15 27.22 32.47
CA THR A 332 -3.26 28.67 32.27
C THR A 332 -3.93 29.03 30.94
N THR A 333 -3.72 28.20 29.90
CA THR A 333 -4.25 28.40 28.54
C THR A 333 -4.90 27.12 28.00
N PRO A 334 -6.00 26.64 28.63
CA PRO A 334 -6.63 25.40 28.21
C PRO A 334 -7.30 25.54 26.84
N CYS A 335 -7.20 24.49 26.01
CA CYS A 335 -8.02 24.28 24.80
C CYS A 335 -9.48 23.94 25.18
N VAL A 336 -10.16 24.86 25.89
CA VAL A 336 -11.46 24.61 26.55
C VAL A 336 -12.52 24.11 25.57
N ALA A 337 -12.55 24.65 24.35
CA ALA A 337 -13.56 24.28 23.35
C ALA A 337 -13.37 22.83 22.90
N GLU A 338 -12.15 22.43 22.58
CA GLU A 338 -11.81 21.08 22.14
C GLU A 338 -12.02 20.05 23.26
N PHE A 339 -11.66 20.37 24.50
CA PHE A 339 -11.95 19.50 25.65
C PHE A 339 -13.46 19.36 25.90
N ALA A 340 -14.23 20.43 25.73
CA ALA A 340 -15.69 20.38 25.84
C ALA A 340 -16.30 19.51 24.73
N ASP A 341 -15.77 19.58 23.50
CA ASP A 341 -16.21 18.75 22.38
C ASP A 341 -15.88 17.27 22.60
N LEU A 342 -14.68 16.95 23.09
CA LEU A 342 -14.32 15.60 23.51
C LEU A 342 -15.30 15.07 24.56
N LEU A 343 -15.59 15.86 25.60
CA LEU A 343 -16.50 15.45 26.67
C LEU A 343 -17.92 15.21 26.16
N ARG A 344 -18.46 16.15 25.35
CA ARG A 344 -19.80 16.00 24.74
C ARG A 344 -19.87 14.75 23.86
N CYS A 345 -18.85 14.52 23.03
CA CYS A 345 -18.78 13.34 22.18
C CYS A 345 -18.72 12.05 23.01
N THR A 346 -17.86 12.00 24.02
CA THR A 346 -17.70 10.84 24.89
C THR A 346 -19.02 10.49 25.59
N LEU A 347 -19.69 11.48 26.17
CA LEU A 347 -21.00 11.29 26.82
C LEU A 347 -22.06 10.84 25.82
N SER A 348 -22.14 11.49 24.65
CA SER A 348 -23.08 11.13 23.59
C SER A 348 -22.92 9.66 23.17
N VAL A 349 -21.68 9.21 22.93
CA VAL A 349 -21.38 7.82 22.54
C VAL A 349 -21.64 6.85 23.69
N ALA A 350 -21.19 7.15 24.92
CA ALA A 350 -21.37 6.29 26.08
C ALA A 350 -22.86 6.10 26.46
N MET A 351 -23.68 7.12 26.24
CA MET A 351 -25.12 7.09 26.54
C MET A 351 -25.96 6.40 25.46
N GLN A 352 -25.37 5.96 24.34
CA GLN A 352 -26.12 5.23 23.31
C GLN A 352 -26.76 3.96 23.88
N GLY A 353 -28.08 3.86 23.75
CA GLY A 353 -28.87 2.74 24.25
C GLY A 353 -29.18 2.77 25.76
N VAL A 354 -28.88 3.86 26.46
CA VAL A 354 -29.39 4.10 27.82
C VAL A 354 -30.81 4.66 27.71
N PRO A 355 -31.82 4.09 28.40
CA PRO A 355 -33.18 4.60 28.38
C PRO A 355 -33.25 6.06 28.86
N THR A 356 -34.03 6.89 28.17
CA THR A 356 -34.31 8.27 28.61
C THR A 356 -35.10 8.25 29.91
N GLY A 357 -34.59 8.93 30.95
CA GLY A 357 -35.26 9.09 32.25
C GLY A 357 -34.60 8.40 33.45
N LEU A 358 -33.41 7.83 33.27
CA LEU A 358 -32.53 7.36 34.35
C LEU A 358 -31.49 8.40 34.75
#